data_AF-A0A0K1E1T5-F1
#
_entry.id   AF-A0A0K1E1T5-F1
#
_cell.length_a   1.000
_cell.length_b   1.000
_cell.length_c   1.000
_cell.angle_alpha   90.00
_cell.angle_beta   90.00
_cell.angle_gamma   90.00
#
_symmetry.space_group_name_H-M   'P 1'
#
loop_
_entity.id
_entity.type
_entity.pdbx_description
1 polymer ?
#
loop_
_entity_poly.entity_id
_entity_poly.type
_entity_poly.pdbx_seq_one_letter_code
_entity_poly.pdbx_strand_id
1 'polypeptide(L)'
;MLLAAGFVPSLVSLSALKSRALRKGAWFRVSPAARALIDAALLYLKRGGRIKSQALLEALRKAAEEVLRATTPIRLFAKAIGHAIAKRLGIQADEEKALALGLQWLNTPKKWRKNAEPP
;
A
#
# COMPACT_ATOMS: atom_id res chain seq x y z
N MET A 1 6.92 1.46 0.23
CA MET A 1 5.67 2.06 0.77
C MET A 1 4.79 2.55 -0.38
N LEU A 2 3.52 2.14 -0.44
CA LEU A 2 2.58 2.60 -1.49
C LEU A 2 1.91 3.94 -1.17
N LEU A 3 1.98 4.37 0.09
CA LEU A 3 1.47 5.68 0.47
C LEU A 3 2.38 6.76 -0.10
N ALA A 4 1.77 7.79 -0.69
CA ALA A 4 2.50 9.00 -1.07
C ALA A 4 3.21 9.58 0.17
N ALA A 5 4.41 10.10 -0.02
CA ALA A 5 5.09 10.90 1.00
C ALA A 5 4.14 12.04 1.40
N GLY A 6 3.60 11.96 2.63
CA GLY A 6 2.59 12.90 3.12
C GLY A 6 1.18 12.33 3.35
N PHE A 7 0.96 11.01 3.29
CA PHE A 7 -0.32 10.46 3.76
C PHE A 7 -0.56 10.78 5.24
N VAL A 8 -1.57 11.61 5.48
CA VAL A 8 -2.09 11.93 6.81
C VAL A 8 -3.42 11.20 7.00
N PRO A 9 -3.55 10.32 8.01
CA PRO A 9 -4.82 9.71 8.38
C PRO A 9 -5.80 10.80 8.85
N SER A 10 -6.67 11.24 7.94
CA SER A 10 -7.69 12.26 8.17
C SER A 10 -9.04 11.70 7.76
N LEU A 11 -10.13 12.37 8.15
CA LEU A 11 -11.47 11.92 7.80
C LEU A 11 -11.64 11.79 6.28
N VAL A 12 -11.12 12.76 5.52
CA VAL A 12 -11.19 12.78 4.06
C VAL A 12 -10.36 11.66 3.45
N SER A 13 -9.10 11.49 3.87
CA SER A 13 -8.20 10.50 3.27
C SER A 13 -8.64 9.07 3.57
N LEU A 14 -9.07 8.78 4.80
CA LEU A 14 -9.60 7.47 5.20
C LEU A 14 -10.94 7.16 4.52
N SER A 15 -11.83 8.15 4.38
CA SER A 15 -13.12 7.97 3.70
C SER A 15 -12.91 7.67 2.21
N ALA A 16 -12.03 8.41 1.55
CA ALA A 16 -11.68 8.19 0.15
C ALA A 16 -11.04 6.81 -0.06
N LEU A 17 -10.14 6.41 0.84
CA LEU A 17 -9.50 5.10 0.84
C LEU A 17 -10.53 3.97 0.96
N LYS A 18 -11.41 4.04 1.97
CA LYS A 18 -12.50 3.06 2.17
C LYS A 18 -13.42 2.99 0.95
N SER A 19 -13.85 4.14 0.42
CA SER A 19 -14.73 4.22 -0.75
C SER A 19 -14.09 3.60 -2.00
N ARG A 20 -12.79 3.84 -2.22
CA ARG A 20 -12.04 3.22 -3.31
C ARG A 20 -11.96 1.69 -3.14
N ALA A 21 -11.68 1.23 -1.92
CA ALA A 21 -11.57 -0.19 -1.62
C ALA A 21 -12.89 -0.95 -1.80
N LEU A 22 -14.01 -0.33 -1.41
CA LEU A 22 -15.35 -0.87 -1.65
C LEU A 22 -15.67 -0.95 -3.14
N ARG A 23 -15.45 0.13 -3.90
CA ARG A 23 -15.67 0.15 -5.37
C ARG A 23 -14.86 -0.89 -6.13
N LYS A 24 -13.68 -1.27 -5.62
CA LYS A 24 -12.80 -2.28 -6.22
C LYS A 24 -13.00 -3.69 -5.65
N GLY A 25 -14.01 -3.91 -4.80
CA GLY A 25 -14.25 -5.20 -4.14
C GLY A 25 -13.06 -5.70 -3.31
N ALA A 26 -12.17 -4.80 -2.89
CA ALA A 26 -10.95 -5.13 -2.18
C ALA A 26 -11.12 -5.05 -0.66
N TRP A 27 -12.13 -4.32 -0.18
CA TRP A 27 -12.35 -4.06 1.24
C TRP A 27 -12.37 -5.35 2.07
N PHE A 28 -13.13 -6.35 1.64
CA PHE A 28 -13.26 -7.62 2.36
C PHE A 28 -12.05 -8.55 2.24
N ARG A 29 -11.11 -8.27 1.34
CA ARG A 29 -9.84 -9.01 1.18
C ARG A 29 -8.74 -8.51 2.14
N VAL A 30 -8.97 -7.38 2.80
CA VAL A 30 -8.06 -6.78 3.79
C VAL A 30 -8.33 -7.40 5.17
N SER A 31 -7.28 -7.47 6.00
CA SER A 31 -7.34 -8.01 7.36
C SER A 31 -8.50 -7.40 8.16
N PRO A 32 -9.22 -8.21 8.96
CA PRO A 32 -10.30 -7.71 9.82
C PRO A 32 -9.85 -6.60 10.76
N ALA A 33 -8.63 -6.70 11.30
CA ALA A 33 -8.04 -5.71 12.20
C ALA A 33 -7.84 -4.35 11.52
N ALA A 34 -7.28 -4.32 10.30
CA ALA A 34 -7.09 -3.07 9.56
C ALA A 34 -8.44 -2.41 9.20
N ARG A 35 -9.45 -3.21 8.82
CA ARG A 35 -10.82 -2.71 8.58
C ARG A 35 -11.42 -2.08 9.83
N ALA A 36 -11.38 -2.80 10.96
CA ALA A 36 -11.91 -2.33 12.23
C ALA A 36 -11.22 -1.04 12.69
N LEU A 37 -9.90 -0.96 12.56
CA LEU A 37 -9.13 0.22 12.93
C LEU A 37 -9.53 1.45 12.08
N ILE A 38 -9.67 1.28 10.76
CA ILE A 38 -10.08 2.37 9.86
C ILE A 38 -11.52 2.80 10.16
N ASP A 39 -12.42 1.86 10.41
CA ASP A 39 -13.83 2.15 10.71
C ASP A 39 -13.98 2.87 12.05
N ALA A 40 -13.26 2.43 13.08
CA ALA A 40 -13.22 3.10 14.38
C ALA A 40 -12.62 4.52 14.27
N ALA A 41 -11.53 4.68 13.52
CA ALA A 41 -10.93 5.99 13.28
C ALA A 41 -11.88 6.93 12.53
N LEU A 42 -12.58 6.43 11.49
CA LEU A 42 -13.60 7.21 10.79
C LEU A 42 -14.73 7.66 11.73
N LEU A 43 -15.24 6.76 12.58
CA LEU A 43 -16.26 7.10 13.56
C LEU A 43 -15.77 8.19 14.53
N TYR A 44 -14.56 8.04 15.06
CA TYR A 44 -13.97 9.00 15.99
C TYR A 44 -13.78 10.39 15.37
N LEU A 45 -13.24 10.44 14.15
CA LEU A 45 -13.00 11.69 13.41
C LEU A 45 -14.31 12.37 12.99
N LYS A 46 -15.36 11.60 12.63
CA LYS A 46 -16.70 12.14 12.34
C LYS A 46 -17.32 12.86 13.54
N ARG A 47 -16.99 12.44 14.77
CA ARG A 47 -17.43 13.09 16.01
C ARG A 47 -16.60 14.33 16.39
N GLY A 48 -15.69 14.78 15.52
CA GLY A 48 -14.80 15.91 15.79
C GLY A 48 -13.53 15.53 16.57
N GLY A 49 -13.26 14.24 16.74
CA GLY A 49 -12.05 13.76 17.40
C GLY A 49 -10.76 14.15 16.67
N ARG A 50 -9.66 14.28 17.42
CA ARG A 50 -8.33 14.59 16.88
C ARG A 50 -7.33 13.55 17.33
N ILE A 51 -6.67 12.91 16.38
CA ILE A 51 -5.67 11.88 16.67
C ILE A 51 -4.33 12.57 16.96
N LYS A 52 -3.87 12.49 18.21
CA LYS A 52 -2.54 12.98 18.63
C LYS A 52 -1.51 11.87 18.85
N SER A 53 -1.97 10.64 19.04
CA SER A 53 -1.08 9.49 19.30
C SER A 53 -0.31 9.10 18.05
N GLN A 54 1.02 9.17 18.13
CA GLN A 54 1.90 8.81 17.03
C GLN A 54 1.79 7.32 16.68
N ALA A 55 1.72 6.45 17.69
CA ALA A 55 1.55 5.01 17.48
C ALA A 55 0.24 4.69 16.73
N LEU A 56 -0.85 5.41 17.02
CA LEU A 56 -2.11 5.24 16.31
C LEU A 56 -2.01 5.71 14.85
N LEU A 57 -1.30 6.80 14.58
CA LEU A 57 -1.05 7.27 13.22
C LEU A 57 -0.25 6.26 12.40
N GLU A 58 0.77 5.63 13.00
CA GLU A 58 1.55 4.59 12.35
C GLU A 58 0.72 3.33 12.08
N ALA A 59 -0.10 2.90 13.04
CA ALA A 59 -1.02 1.78 12.85
C ALA A 59 -2.02 2.05 11.71
N LEU A 60 -2.57 3.27 11.66
CA LEU A 60 -3.46 3.68 10.57
C LEU A 60 -2.74 3.76 9.22
N ARG A 61 -1.47 4.18 9.18
CA ARG A 61 -0.65 4.14 7.96
C ARG A 61 -0.45 2.70 7.47
N LYS A 62 -0.10 1.77 8.37
CA LYS A 62 0.06 0.35 8.01
C LYS A 62 -1.25 -0.26 7.50
N ALA A 63 -2.37 0.02 8.17
CA ALA A 63 -3.70 -0.41 7.71
C ALA A 63 -4.04 0.19 6.34
N ALA A 64 -3.75 1.47 6.12
CA ALA A 64 -3.96 2.13 4.85
C ALA A 64 -3.11 1.54 3.73
N GLU A 65 -1.85 1.19 4.01
CA GLU A 65 -1.00 0.48 3.07
C GLU A 65 -1.60 -0.86 2.68
N GLU A 66 -2.12 -1.63 3.63
CA GLU A 66 -2.74 -2.92 3.33
C GLU A 66 -3.92 -2.77 2.34
N VAL A 67 -4.78 -1.77 2.58
CA VAL A 67 -5.90 -1.45 1.70
C VAL A 67 -5.42 -0.99 0.31
N LEU A 68 -4.37 -0.15 0.26
CA LEU A 68 -3.77 0.25 -1.00
C LEU A 68 -3.20 -0.95 -1.74
N ARG A 69 -2.52 -1.86 -1.06
CA ARG A 69 -1.98 -3.06 -1.69
C ARG A 69 -3.07 -3.93 -2.29
N ALA A 70 -4.22 -4.06 -1.63
CA ALA A 70 -5.36 -4.81 -2.14
C ALA A 70 -6.09 -4.12 -3.31
N THR A 71 -6.00 -2.79 -3.42
CA THR A 71 -6.69 -1.99 -4.46
C THR A 71 -5.82 -1.61 -5.65
N THR A 72 -4.50 -1.67 -5.51
CA THR A 72 -3.57 -1.22 -6.54
C THR A 72 -3.42 -2.31 -7.61
N PRO A 73 -3.54 -1.96 -8.91
CA PRO A 73 -3.34 -2.91 -9.99
C PRO A 73 -1.95 -3.54 -9.93
N ILE A 74 -1.86 -4.84 -10.18
CA ILE A 74 -0.60 -5.59 -10.12
C ILE A 74 0.47 -5.00 -11.05
N ARG A 75 0.06 -4.43 -12.19
CA ARG A 75 0.97 -3.77 -13.15
C ARG A 75 1.68 -2.57 -12.54
N LEU A 76 0.98 -1.76 -11.74
CA LEU A 76 1.56 -0.58 -11.13
C LEU A 76 2.61 -0.98 -10.07
N PHE A 77 2.28 -2.01 -9.28
CA PHE A 77 3.21 -2.63 -8.35
C PHE A 77 4.45 -3.20 -9.04
N ALA A 78 4.24 -3.96 -10.11
CA ALA A 78 5.32 -4.54 -10.89
C ALA A 78 6.25 -3.43 -11.42
N LYS A 79 5.70 -2.38 -12.05
CA LYS A 79 6.52 -1.24 -12.50
C LYS A 79 7.34 -0.62 -11.38
N ALA A 80 6.72 -0.34 -10.22
CA ALA A 80 7.42 0.24 -9.08
C ALA A 80 8.55 -0.66 -8.55
N ILE A 81 8.28 -1.95 -8.39
CA ILE A 81 9.27 -2.95 -7.95
C ILE A 81 10.39 -3.07 -8.98
N GLY A 82 10.06 -3.12 -10.27
CA GLY A 82 11.04 -3.25 -11.34
C GLY A 82 11.95 -2.03 -11.45
N HIS A 83 11.44 -0.81 -11.30
CA HIS A 83 12.28 0.39 -11.23
C HIS A 83 13.20 0.38 -10.01
N ALA A 84 12.71 -0.08 -8.85
CA ALA A 84 13.56 -0.21 -7.67
C ALA A 84 14.69 -1.23 -7.87
N ILE A 85 14.39 -2.38 -8.46
CA ILE A 85 15.37 -3.43 -8.80
C ILE A 85 16.38 -2.89 -9.81
N ALA A 86 15.90 -2.25 -10.88
CA ALA A 86 16.76 -1.67 -11.91
C ALA A 86 17.72 -0.62 -11.33
N LYS A 87 17.22 0.26 -10.45
CA LYS A 87 18.04 1.26 -9.75
C LYS A 87 19.10 0.60 -8.87
N ARG A 88 18.77 -0.47 -8.15
CA ARG A 88 19.73 -1.22 -7.31
C ARG A 88 20.81 -1.92 -8.14
N LEU A 89 20.46 -2.40 -9.34
CA LEU A 89 21.38 -3.06 -10.26
C LEU A 89 22.14 -2.09 -11.17
N GLY A 90 21.85 -0.78 -11.12
CA GLY A 90 22.46 0.21 -12.01
C GLY A 90 22.02 0.12 -13.47
N ILE A 91 20.87 -0.53 -13.74
CA ILE A 91 20.36 -0.75 -15.09
C ILE A 91 19.38 0.37 -15.46
N GLN A 92 19.52 0.95 -16.65
CA GLN A 92 18.45 1.78 -17.22
C GLN A 92 17.27 0.88 -17.62
N ALA A 93 16.13 1.09 -16.96
CA ALA A 93 14.91 0.34 -17.24
C ALA A 93 13.83 1.26 -17.82
N ASP A 94 13.52 1.01 -19.10
CA ASP A 94 12.30 1.50 -19.74
C ASP A 94 11.06 0.91 -19.05
N GLU A 95 9.87 1.48 -19.31
CA GLU A 95 8.62 1.03 -18.67
C GLU A 95 8.35 -0.48 -18.83
N GLU A 96 8.61 -1.02 -20.02
CA GLU A 96 8.39 -2.45 -20.31
C GLU A 96 9.37 -3.34 -19.55
N LYS A 97 10.65 -2.96 -19.51
CA LYS A 97 11.69 -3.67 -18.74
C LYS A 97 11.38 -3.63 -17.25
N ALA A 98 10.95 -2.48 -16.72
CA ALA A 98 10.54 -2.36 -15.33
C ALA A 98 9.31 -3.24 -15.03
N LEU A 99 8.31 -3.25 -15.90
CA LEU A 99 7.16 -4.13 -15.73
C LEU A 99 7.58 -5.61 -15.70
N ALA A 100 8.42 -6.04 -16.65
CA ALA A 100 8.89 -7.42 -16.74
C ALA A 100 9.69 -7.85 -15.50
N LEU A 101 10.68 -7.05 -15.07
CA LEU A 101 11.46 -7.29 -13.86
C LEU A 101 10.58 -7.37 -12.62
N GLY A 102 9.60 -6.47 -12.51
CA GLY A 102 8.65 -6.46 -11.41
C GLY A 102 7.76 -7.69 -11.36
N LEU A 103 7.22 -8.11 -12.51
CA LEU A 103 6.41 -9.33 -12.62
C LEU A 103 7.23 -10.58 -12.30
N GLN A 104 8.46 -10.66 -12.81
CA GLN A 104 9.38 -11.76 -12.52
C GLN A 104 9.67 -11.85 -11.01
N TRP A 105 9.92 -10.71 -10.37
CA TRP A 105 10.14 -10.68 -8.92
C TRP A 105 8.89 -11.07 -8.13
N LEU A 106 7.72 -10.55 -8.51
CA LEU A 106 6.44 -10.88 -7.87
C LEU A 106 6.13 -12.38 -7.96
N ASN A 107 6.41 -13.00 -9.11
CA ASN A 107 6.20 -14.43 -9.34
C ASN A 107 7.29 -15.32 -8.72
N THR A 108 8.49 -14.79 -8.45
CA THR A 108 9.56 -15.56 -7.79
C THR A 108 9.14 -15.92 -6.36
N PRO A 109 9.07 -17.21 -5.98
CA PRO A 109 8.72 -17.61 -4.62
C PRO A 109 9.73 -17.11 -3.57
N LYS A 110 9.26 -16.81 -2.35
CA LYS A 110 10.09 -16.21 -1.28
C LYS A 110 11.41 -16.96 -1.02
N LYS A 111 11.40 -18.28 -1.02
CA LYS A 111 12.60 -19.13 -0.82
C LYS A 111 13.71 -18.92 -1.85
N TRP A 112 13.37 -18.39 -3.03
CA TRP A 112 14.30 -18.13 -4.13
C TRP A 112 14.68 -16.66 -4.28
N ARG A 113 14.09 -15.75 -3.49
CA ARG A 113 14.46 -14.32 -3.46
C ARG A 113 15.69 -14.13 -2.56
N LYS A 114 16.82 -14.78 -2.90
CA LYS A 114 18.02 -14.77 -2.05
C LYS A 114 18.70 -13.39 -1.94
N ASN A 115 18.52 -12.50 -2.92
CA ASN A 115 19.22 -11.20 -3.01
C ASN A 115 18.31 -9.99 -3.28
N ALA A 116 17.00 -10.18 -3.23
CA ALA A 116 16.03 -9.19 -3.69
C ALA A 116 15.03 -8.86 -2.58
N GLU A 117 15.53 -8.25 -1.50
CA GLU A 117 14.66 -7.51 -0.59
C GLU A 117 13.94 -6.40 -1.40
N PRO A 118 12.62 -6.23 -1.21
CA PRO A 118 11.97 -5.03 -1.72
C PRO A 118 12.51 -3.81 -0.95
N PRO A 119 12.57 -2.62 -1.56
CA PRO A 119 12.61 -1.39 -0.76
C PRO A 119 11.34 -1.22 0.08
#